data_AF-A0A3N7EWC0-F1
#
_entry.id   AF-A0A3N7EWC0-F1
#
_cell.length_a   1.000
_cell.length_b   1.000
_cell.length_c   1.000
_cell.angle_alpha   90.00
_cell.angle_beta   90.00
_cell.angle_gamma   90.00
#
_symmetry.space_group_name_H-M   'P 1'
#
loop_
_entity.id
_entity.type
_entity.pdbx_description
1 polymer ?
#
loop_
_entity_poly.entity_id
_entity_poly.type
_entity_poly.pdbx_seq_one_letter_code
_entity_poly.pdbx_strand_id
1 'polypeptide(L)'
;MASVQSIALTAACLTAGMRDFCTWNSLGVAYDGPDAERSLLVIWGQGCLELHAELVQYAPMVAALADTLYDQLGQAAPGVWHYEVTETLGSAIAEWIVLHDGLPPSLDWVKACLVRLAGEFMLRGQPQQWPAIRQILLTLSPELPVIVPVAPA
;
A
#
# COMPACT_ATOMS: atom_id res chain seq x y z
N MET A 1 10.40 -16.18 0.02
CA MET A 1 10.49 -15.16 1.09
C MET A 1 11.17 -13.94 0.50
N ALA A 2 10.64 -12.75 0.73
CA ALA A 2 11.24 -11.52 0.20
C ALA A 2 12.63 -11.27 0.80
N SER A 3 13.52 -10.68 0.01
CA SER A 3 14.85 -10.30 0.48
C SER A 3 14.78 -9.15 1.49
N VAL A 4 15.76 -9.06 2.39
CA VAL A 4 15.85 -7.94 3.36
C VAL A 4 15.87 -6.60 2.65
N GLN A 5 16.56 -6.51 1.50
CA GLN A 5 16.60 -5.30 0.69
C GLN A 5 15.22 -4.93 0.11
N SER A 6 14.46 -5.92 -0.39
CA SER A 6 13.09 -5.71 -0.91
C SER A 6 12.16 -5.22 0.20
N ILE A 7 12.25 -5.82 1.40
CA ILE A 7 11.47 -5.41 2.57
C ILE A 7 11.83 -3.98 2.99
N ALA A 8 13.11 -3.65 3.07
CA ALA A 8 13.57 -2.31 3.46
C ALA A 8 13.13 -1.22 2.47
N LEU A 9 13.23 -1.50 1.17
CA LEU A 9 12.75 -0.58 0.13
C LEU A 9 11.23 -0.40 0.23
N THR A 10 10.49 -1.49 0.40
CA THR A 10 9.03 -1.46 0.57
C THR A 10 8.62 -0.64 1.79
N ALA A 11 9.31 -0.80 2.92
CA ALA A 11 9.09 -0.01 4.14
C ALA A 11 9.32 1.50 3.91
N ALA A 12 10.37 1.85 3.17
CA ALA A 12 10.65 3.23 2.80
C ALA A 12 9.55 3.82 1.91
N CYS A 13 9.05 3.07 0.93
CA CYS A 13 7.96 3.50 0.05
C CYS A 13 6.62 3.65 0.79
N LEU A 14 6.28 2.74 1.71
CA LEU A 14 5.09 2.91 2.57
C LEU A 14 5.16 4.23 3.36
N THR A 15 6.34 4.52 3.92
CA THR A 15 6.58 5.76 4.67
C THR A 15 6.52 7.00 3.77
N ALA A 16 7.07 6.92 2.55
CA ALA A 16 6.99 8.00 1.57
C ALA A 16 5.53 8.30 1.17
N GLY A 17 4.73 7.26 0.90
CA GLY A 17 3.31 7.40 0.60
C GLY A 17 2.50 8.10 1.68
N MET A 18 2.76 7.77 2.96
CA MET A 18 2.16 8.48 4.09
C MET A 18 2.54 9.96 4.12
N ARG A 19 3.82 10.28 3.86
CA ARG A 19 4.29 11.67 3.80
C ARG A 19 3.63 12.43 2.64
N ASP A 20 3.50 11.79 1.48
CA ASP A 20 2.88 12.38 0.30
C ASP A 20 1.40 12.66 0.53
N PHE A 21 0.69 11.73 1.17
CA PHE A 21 -0.66 12.00 1.70
C PHE A 21 -0.65 13.28 2.52
N CYS A 22 0.20 13.40 3.55
CA CYS A 22 0.26 14.58 4.39
C CYS A 22 0.65 15.89 3.67
N THR A 23 1.27 15.79 2.49
CA THR A 23 1.69 16.96 1.73
C THR A 23 0.59 17.40 0.75
N TRP A 24 -0.11 16.46 0.10
CA TRP A 24 -1.01 16.73 -1.02
C TRP A 24 -2.47 16.32 -0.79
N ASN A 25 -2.85 15.87 0.42
CA ASN A 25 -4.24 15.50 0.71
C ASN A 25 -5.19 16.71 0.65
N SER A 26 -6.43 16.45 0.25
CA SER A 26 -7.52 17.43 0.25
C SER A 26 -8.02 17.77 1.66
N LEU A 27 -7.62 17.00 2.68
CA LEU A 27 -8.02 17.18 4.08
C LEU A 27 -7.17 18.25 4.81
N GLY A 28 -6.14 18.79 4.17
CA GLY A 28 -5.23 19.79 4.74
C GLY A 28 -4.45 19.30 5.97
N VAL A 29 -4.24 17.99 6.11
CA VAL A 29 -3.57 17.40 7.28
C VAL A 29 -2.07 17.34 7.06
N ALA A 30 -1.30 18.15 7.81
CA ALA A 30 0.15 18.08 7.84
C ALA A 30 0.65 16.80 8.54
N TYR A 31 1.88 16.39 8.25
CA TYR A 31 2.48 15.20 8.88
C TYR A 31 2.66 15.42 10.38
N ASP A 32 3.34 16.51 10.74
CA ASP A 32 3.54 16.96 12.10
C ASP A 32 3.22 18.46 12.22
N GLY A 33 3.09 18.91 13.46
CA GLY A 33 2.97 20.31 13.80
C GLY A 33 2.98 20.41 15.32
N PRO A 34 4.02 20.99 15.94
CA PRO A 34 4.16 21.01 17.39
C PRO A 34 2.97 21.68 18.09
N ASP A 35 2.31 22.61 17.40
CA ASP A 35 1.13 23.35 17.87
C ASP A 35 -0.09 23.16 16.94
N ALA A 36 -0.03 22.25 15.96
CA ALA A 36 -1.13 22.03 15.03
C ALA A 36 -2.20 21.17 15.70
N GLU A 37 -3.41 21.73 15.92
CA GLU A 37 -4.56 20.99 16.46
C GLU A 37 -4.96 19.77 15.61
N ARG A 38 -4.47 19.69 14.37
CA ARG A 38 -4.80 18.64 13.40
C ARG A 38 -3.61 18.28 12.50
N SER A 39 -2.72 17.43 13.01
CA SER A 39 -1.66 16.75 12.22
C SER A 39 -1.80 15.23 12.33
N LEU A 40 -1.18 14.48 11.42
CA LEU A 40 -1.24 13.01 11.47
C LEU A 40 -0.67 12.47 12.79
N LEU A 41 0.45 13.01 13.28
CA LEU A 41 1.03 12.60 14.56
C LEU A 41 0.12 12.92 15.75
N VAL A 42 -0.56 14.07 15.74
CA VAL A 42 -1.52 14.44 16.79
C VAL A 42 -2.75 13.53 16.74
N ILE A 43 -3.27 13.23 15.56
CA ILE A 43 -4.41 12.31 15.38
C ILE A 43 -4.03 10.89 15.80
N TRP A 44 -2.83 10.42 15.44
CA TRP A 44 -2.32 9.09 15.81
C TRP A 44 -2.17 8.93 17.33
N GLY A 45 -1.62 9.94 18.01
CA GLY A 45 -1.61 9.99 19.48
C GLY A 45 -0.69 9.00 20.21
N GLN A 46 0.00 8.08 19.52
CA GLN A 46 0.88 7.08 20.15
C GLN A 46 2.39 7.34 19.97
N GLY A 47 2.77 8.38 19.21
CA GLY A 47 4.17 8.71 18.92
C GLY A 47 4.59 8.40 17.49
N CYS A 48 5.66 9.06 17.02
CA CYS A 48 6.09 8.95 15.63
C CYS A 48 6.72 7.58 15.32
N LEU A 49 7.45 6.98 16.26
CA LEU A 49 8.08 5.67 16.06
C LEU A 49 7.01 4.57 15.94
N GLU A 50 5.97 4.65 16.76
CA GLU A 50 4.82 3.75 16.76
C GLU A 50 4.04 3.88 15.45
N LEU A 51 3.90 5.09 14.90
CA LEU A 51 3.28 5.30 13.59
C LEU A 51 4.10 4.64 12.48
N HIS A 52 5.42 4.85 12.46
CA HIS A 52 6.28 4.19 11.48
C HIS A 52 6.27 2.67 11.65
N ALA A 53 6.28 2.16 12.88
CA ALA A 53 6.18 0.73 13.17
C ALA A 53 4.87 0.13 12.61
N GLU A 54 3.75 0.83 12.81
CA GLU A 54 2.45 0.46 12.26
C GLU A 54 2.48 0.36 10.74
N LEU A 55 3.17 1.27 10.03
CA LEU A 55 3.29 1.16 8.58
C LEU A 55 4.23 0.05 8.13
N VAL A 56 5.44 -0.02 8.70
CA VAL A 56 6.49 -0.92 8.16
C VAL A 56 6.23 -2.39 8.48
N GLN A 57 5.33 -2.72 9.43
CA GLN A 57 4.95 -4.10 9.69
C GLN A 57 4.34 -4.80 8.47
N TYR A 58 3.76 -4.04 7.53
CA TYR A 58 3.16 -4.56 6.30
C TYR A 58 4.19 -4.80 5.18
N ALA A 59 5.41 -4.27 5.31
CA ALA A 59 6.41 -4.35 4.25
C ALA A 59 6.79 -5.78 3.83
N PRO A 60 6.96 -6.76 4.75
CA PRO A 60 7.23 -8.15 4.36
C PRO A 60 6.15 -8.76 3.47
N MET A 61 4.88 -8.44 3.75
CA MET A 61 3.74 -8.94 2.97
C MET A 61 3.70 -8.30 1.58
N VAL A 62 3.85 -6.98 1.50
CA VAL A 62 3.83 -6.24 0.23
C VAL A 62 5.00 -6.67 -0.67
N ALA A 63 6.20 -6.79 -0.10
CA ALA A 63 7.38 -7.26 -0.82
C ALA A 63 7.22 -8.69 -1.34
N ALA A 64 6.69 -9.60 -0.51
CA ALA A 64 6.45 -10.99 -0.92
C ALA A 64 5.41 -11.10 -2.04
N LEU A 65 4.38 -10.25 -2.03
CA LEU A 65 3.41 -10.20 -3.12
C LEU A 65 4.06 -9.76 -4.44
N ALA A 66 4.86 -8.69 -4.39
CA ALA A 66 5.59 -8.20 -5.56
C ALA A 66 6.48 -9.30 -6.14
N ASP A 67 7.33 -9.91 -5.31
CA ASP A 67 8.22 -11.00 -5.74
C ASP A 67 7.42 -12.14 -6.38
N THR A 68 6.31 -12.58 -5.76
CA THR A 68 5.47 -13.66 -6.30
C THR A 68 4.85 -13.32 -7.65
N LEU A 69 4.35 -12.09 -7.82
CA LEU A 69 3.76 -11.65 -9.08
C LEU A 69 4.81 -11.55 -10.19
N TYR A 70 5.99 -11.03 -9.87
CA TYR A 70 7.04 -10.77 -10.84
C TYR A 70 7.84 -12.03 -11.20
N ASP A 71 8.01 -12.97 -10.26
CA ASP A 71 8.48 -14.33 -10.53
C ASP A 71 7.55 -15.07 -11.50
N GLN A 72 6.22 -14.99 -11.31
CA GLN A 72 5.24 -15.59 -12.21
C GLN A 72 5.31 -15.01 -13.64
N LEU A 73 5.69 -13.74 -13.75
CA LEU A 73 5.82 -13.06 -15.04
C LEU A 73 7.23 -13.24 -15.65
N GLY A 74 8.18 -13.82 -14.92
CA GLY A 74 9.57 -13.99 -15.37
C GLY A 74 10.32 -12.66 -15.57
N GLN A 75 9.96 -11.63 -14.81
CA GLN A 75 10.52 -10.27 -14.91
C GLN A 75 10.76 -9.69 -13.53
N ALA A 76 11.58 -8.64 -13.43
CA ALA A 76 11.74 -7.90 -12.18
C ALA A 76 10.60 -6.88 -11.99
N ALA A 77 10.29 -6.56 -10.73
CA ALA A 77 9.37 -5.47 -10.42
C ALA A 77 9.90 -4.13 -10.95
N PRO A 78 9.13 -3.37 -11.76
CA PRO A 78 9.53 -2.06 -12.24
C PRO A 78 9.53 -1.07 -11.08
N GLY A 79 10.34 -0.01 -11.17
CA GLY A 79 10.32 1.08 -10.19
C GLY A 79 8.92 1.68 -9.98
N VAL A 80 8.11 1.74 -11.04
CA VAL A 80 6.72 2.23 -11.01
C VAL A 80 5.81 1.45 -10.04
N TRP A 81 6.08 0.17 -9.77
CA TRP A 81 5.35 -0.59 -8.75
C TRP A 81 5.41 0.08 -7.37
N HIS A 82 6.57 0.60 -7.01
CA HIS A 82 6.79 1.23 -5.70
C HIS A 82 5.93 2.49 -5.56
N TYR A 83 5.83 3.30 -6.61
CA TYR A 83 4.99 4.50 -6.64
C TYR A 83 3.49 4.16 -6.67
N GLU A 84 3.05 3.38 -7.66
CA GLU A 84 1.61 3.21 -7.91
C GLU A 84 0.92 2.26 -6.93
N VAL A 85 1.66 1.33 -6.32
CA VAL A 85 1.10 0.35 -5.39
C VAL A 85 1.56 0.60 -3.97
N THR A 86 2.87 0.69 -3.73
CA THR A 86 3.42 0.71 -2.37
C THR A 86 3.23 2.06 -1.68
N GLU A 87 3.57 3.15 -2.35
CA GLU A 87 3.33 4.51 -1.84
C GLU A 87 1.82 4.81 -1.76
N THR A 88 1.04 4.42 -2.78
CA THR A 88 -0.42 4.55 -2.73
C THR A 88 -1.02 3.80 -1.54
N LEU A 89 -0.50 2.62 -1.17
CA LEU A 89 -0.94 1.90 0.04
C LEU A 89 -0.57 2.67 1.31
N GLY A 90 0.65 3.21 1.41
CA GLY A 90 1.06 4.05 2.54
C GLY A 90 0.18 5.29 2.72
N SER A 91 -0.17 5.93 1.60
CA SER A 91 -1.13 7.05 1.56
C SER A 91 -2.52 6.64 2.05
N ALA A 92 -3.04 5.51 1.57
CA ALA A 92 -4.34 5.00 1.99
C ALA A 92 -4.41 4.63 3.47
N ILE A 93 -3.32 4.10 4.05
CA ILE A 93 -3.22 3.83 5.49
C ILE A 93 -3.24 5.14 6.29
N ALA A 94 -2.51 6.16 5.84
CA ALA A 94 -2.52 7.49 6.48
C ALA A 94 -3.90 8.13 6.43
N GLU A 95 -4.58 8.04 5.28
CA GLU A 95 -5.96 8.49 5.12
C GLU A 95 -6.91 7.75 6.07
N TRP A 96 -6.79 6.42 6.18
CA TRP A 96 -7.58 5.64 7.12
C TRP A 96 -7.43 6.14 8.55
N ILE A 97 -6.19 6.33 9.02
CA ILE A 97 -5.90 6.81 10.38
C ILE A 97 -6.56 8.18 10.61
N VAL A 98 -6.51 9.08 9.63
CA VAL A 98 -7.16 10.40 9.73
C VAL A 98 -8.68 10.30 9.79
N LEU A 99 -9.29 9.43 8.98
CA LEU A 99 -10.74 9.27 8.91
C LEU A 99 -11.33 8.47 10.09
N HIS A 100 -10.50 7.74 10.82
CA HIS A 100 -10.91 6.89 11.94
C HIS A 100 -10.26 7.31 13.26
N ASP A 101 -10.04 8.62 13.43
CA ASP A 101 -9.61 9.24 14.70
C ASP A 101 -8.39 8.55 15.35
N GLY A 102 -7.38 8.25 14.53
CA GLY A 102 -6.12 7.67 15.01
C GLY A 102 -6.09 6.15 15.06
N LEU A 103 -7.19 5.46 14.75
CA LEU A 103 -7.23 4.00 14.77
C LEU A 103 -6.49 3.40 13.57
N PRO A 104 -5.63 2.37 13.79
CA PRO A 104 -4.98 1.67 12.70
C PRO A 104 -5.99 0.83 11.90
N PRO A 105 -5.77 0.62 10.58
CA PRO A 105 -6.58 -0.31 9.81
C PRO A 105 -6.38 -1.75 10.27
N SER A 106 -7.38 -2.60 10.06
CA SER A 106 -7.20 -4.03 10.26
C SER A 106 -6.30 -4.63 9.17
N LEU A 107 -5.62 -5.73 9.48
CA LEU A 107 -4.80 -6.46 8.51
C LEU A 107 -5.61 -6.88 7.27
N ASP A 108 -6.87 -7.27 7.45
CA ASP A 108 -7.73 -7.67 6.34
C ASP A 108 -8.08 -6.49 5.43
N TRP A 109 -8.29 -5.29 6.01
CA TRP A 109 -8.45 -4.07 5.21
C TRP A 109 -7.18 -3.76 4.40
N VAL A 110 -6.00 -3.86 5.03
CA VAL A 110 -4.71 -3.60 4.36
C VAL A 110 -4.50 -4.59 3.21
N LYS A 111 -4.79 -5.88 3.43
CA LYS A 111 -4.73 -6.91 2.38
C LYS A 111 -5.69 -6.60 1.23
N ALA A 112 -6.93 -6.25 1.52
CA ALA A 112 -7.93 -5.92 0.51
C ALA A 112 -7.51 -4.70 -0.31
N CYS A 113 -6.98 -3.65 0.35
CA CYS A 113 -6.47 -2.45 -0.30
C CYS A 113 -5.26 -2.76 -1.20
N LEU A 114 -4.28 -3.52 -0.68
CA LEU A 114 -3.11 -3.96 -1.45
C LEU A 114 -3.51 -4.78 -2.67
N VAL A 115 -4.42 -5.75 -2.51
CA VAL A 115 -4.91 -6.60 -3.60
C VAL A 115 -5.61 -5.77 -4.68
N ARG A 116 -6.40 -4.77 -4.28
CA ARG A 116 -7.04 -3.84 -5.21
C ARG A 116 -5.99 -3.06 -6.00
N LEU A 117 -5.05 -2.40 -5.33
CA LEU A 117 -3.99 -1.59 -5.95
C LEU A 117 -3.11 -2.42 -6.89
N ALA A 118 -2.64 -3.58 -6.42
CA ALA A 118 -1.83 -4.50 -7.22
C ALA A 118 -2.62 -5.05 -8.41
N GLY A 119 -3.90 -5.36 -8.23
CA GLY A 119 -4.76 -5.85 -9.30
C GLY A 119 -5.04 -4.81 -10.38
N GLU A 120 -5.37 -3.57 -10.00
CA GLU A 120 -5.52 -2.45 -10.92
C GLU A 120 -4.23 -2.20 -11.71
N PHE A 121 -3.09 -2.17 -11.02
CA PHE A 121 -1.78 -1.99 -11.63
C PHE A 121 -1.47 -3.08 -12.66
N MET A 122 -1.63 -4.35 -12.25
CA MET A 122 -1.32 -5.50 -13.09
C MET A 122 -2.29 -5.65 -14.26
N LEU A 123 -3.57 -5.32 -14.07
CA LEU A 123 -4.55 -5.36 -15.15
C LEU A 123 -4.20 -4.33 -16.24
N ARG A 124 -3.70 -3.14 -15.89
CA ARG A 124 -3.22 -2.15 -16.85
C ARG A 124 -1.96 -2.60 -17.57
N GLY A 125 -0.98 -3.15 -16.85
CA GLY A 125 0.32 -3.50 -17.40
C GLY A 125 0.39 -4.86 -18.12
N GLN A 126 -0.43 -5.83 -17.69
CA GLN A 126 -0.37 -7.24 -18.10
C GLN A 126 -1.77 -7.87 -18.23
N PRO A 127 -2.71 -7.26 -18.99
CA PRO A 127 -4.10 -7.74 -19.05
C PRO A 127 -4.24 -9.19 -19.52
N GLN A 128 -3.33 -9.66 -20.38
CA GLN A 128 -3.34 -11.03 -20.91
C GLN A 128 -3.01 -12.09 -19.83
N GLN A 129 -2.29 -11.70 -18.78
CA GLN A 129 -1.89 -12.58 -17.68
C GLN A 129 -2.86 -12.53 -16.50
N TRP A 130 -3.97 -11.78 -16.64
CA TRP A 130 -4.91 -11.53 -15.56
C TRP A 130 -5.44 -12.78 -14.84
N PRO A 131 -5.79 -13.90 -15.52
CA PRO A 131 -6.25 -15.10 -14.82
C PRO A 131 -5.24 -15.66 -13.82
N ALA A 132 -3.95 -15.68 -14.18
CA ALA A 132 -2.87 -16.16 -13.30
C ALA A 132 -2.61 -15.18 -12.16
N ILE A 133 -2.54 -13.88 -12.48
CA ILE A 133 -2.36 -12.80 -11.50
C ILE A 133 -3.49 -12.80 -10.47
N ARG A 134 -4.74 -12.92 -10.92
CA ARG A 134 -5.91 -12.98 -10.04
C ARG A 134 -5.83 -14.15 -9.07
N GLN A 135 -5.33 -15.31 -9.52
CA GLN A 135 -5.17 -16.46 -8.65
C GLN A 135 -4.15 -16.21 -7.53
N ILE A 136 -3.05 -15.50 -7.83
CA ILE A 136 -2.06 -15.07 -6.82
C ILE A 136 -2.71 -14.10 -5.84
N LEU A 137 -3.42 -13.08 -6.32
CA LEU A 137 -4.09 -12.10 -5.47
C LEU A 137 -5.12 -12.74 -4.51
N LEU A 138 -5.86 -13.76 -4.96
CA LEU A 138 -6.81 -14.51 -4.13
C LEU A 138 -6.14 -15.25 -2.97
N THR A 139 -4.86 -15.59 -3.07
CA THR A 139 -4.14 -16.23 -1.94
C THR A 139 -3.91 -15.27 -0.77
N LEU A 140 -3.89 -13.96 -1.05
CA LEU A 140 -3.66 -12.94 -0.04
C LEU A 140 -4.97 -12.40 0.55
N SER A 141 -5.99 -12.22 -0.29
CA SER A 141 -7.36 -11.89 0.12
C SER A 141 -8.37 -12.70 -0.69
N PRO A 142 -9.03 -13.72 -0.10
CA PRO A 142 -10.02 -14.54 -0.80
C PRO A 142 -11.23 -13.74 -1.28
N GLU A 143 -11.58 -12.70 -0.54
CA GLU A 143 -12.58 -11.71 -0.92
C GLU A 143 -11.90 -10.63 -1.76
N LEU A 144 -11.62 -10.98 -3.02
CA LEU A 144 -11.13 -10.02 -3.99
C LEU A 144 -12.27 -9.02 -4.28
N PRO A 145 -12.08 -7.70 -4.10
CA PRO A 145 -13.00 -6.74 -4.67
C PRO A 145 -13.13 -7.00 -6.17
N VAL A 146 -14.31 -6.75 -6.75
CA VAL A 146 -14.57 -7.03 -8.17
C VAL A 146 -13.71 -6.09 -9.02
N ILE A 147 -12.58 -6.60 -9.51
CA ILE A 147 -11.71 -5.91 -10.48
C ILE A 147 -12.08 -6.42 -11.87
N VAL A 148 -12.82 -5.60 -12.62
CA VAL A 148 -13.30 -5.96 -13.96
C VAL A 148 -12.22 -5.60 -15.00
N PRO A 149 -11.78 -6.54 -15.85
CA PRO A 149 -11.00 -6.22 -17.03
C PRO A 149 -11.81 -5.29 -17.92
N VAL A 150 -11.42 -4.02 -18.01
CA VAL A 150 -11.91 -3.16 -19.09
C VAL A 150 -11.20 -3.64 -20.35
N ALA A 151 -11.93 -4.26 -21.26
CA ALA A 151 -11.39 -4.61 -22.57
C ALA A 151 -10.83 -3.33 -23.22
N PRO A 152 -9.61 -3.35 -23.78
CA PRO A 152 -9.12 -2.21 -24.55
C PRO A 152 -10.10 -1.99 -25.71
N ALA A 153 -10.56 -0.74 -25.86
CA ALA A 153 -11.36 -0.30 -26.98
C ALA A 153 -10.52 -0.27 -28.28
#